data_AF-A0A1B8CSR4-F1
#
_entry.id   AF-A0A1B8CSR4-F1
#
_cell.length_a   1.000
_cell.length_b   1.000
_cell.length_c   1.000
_cell.angle_alpha   90.00
_cell.angle_beta   90.00
_cell.angle_gamma   90.00
#
_symmetry.space_group_name_H-M   'P 1'
#
loop_
_entity.id
_entity.type
_entity.pdbx_description
1 polymer ?
#
loop_
_entity_poly.entity_id
_entity_poly.type
_entity_poly.pdbx_seq_one_letter_code
_entity_poly.pdbx_strand_id
1 'polypeptide(L)'
;MLLPLLHLDAAGFEIDIATISGNPVKLEMWAFPQEDEAVKGIYEKYKEKIRNPLNLHDVWGKGFTKDTPYIGTFIPGGHGAMNDVPFSETVGKILRWGDENQRFLITLCHGPAGMLAADIGKPKGSKFIYDGYEIVVFPDSLDTNANVDIGYIPSKMPWYVGERLRKLGIKLRNNSITGETHRDRYVITGDSPLASNNLGKLAANALLEDVAKRT
;
A
#
# COMPACT_ATOMS: atom_id res chain seq x y z
N MET A 1 7.28 4.71 -1.95
CA MET A 1 6.10 5.62 -2.02
C MET A 1 6.13 6.50 -3.27
N LEU A 2 7.17 7.31 -3.47
CA LEU A 2 7.16 8.42 -4.44
C LEU A 2 7.12 8.00 -5.93
N LEU A 3 7.79 6.92 -6.33
CA LEU A 3 7.76 6.47 -7.74
C LEU A 3 6.35 6.05 -8.21
N PRO A 4 5.59 5.20 -7.48
CA PRO A 4 4.19 4.95 -7.82
C PRO A 4 3.34 6.23 -7.91
N LEU A 5 3.53 7.18 -6.98
CA LEU A 5 2.86 8.48 -7.01
C LEU A 5 3.19 9.25 -8.30
N LEU A 6 4.45 9.27 -8.73
CA LEU A 6 4.89 9.94 -9.95
C LEU A 6 4.13 9.43 -11.18
N HIS A 7 3.98 8.11 -11.33
CA HIS A 7 3.25 7.53 -12.45
C HIS A 7 1.75 7.80 -12.40
N LEU A 8 1.14 7.72 -11.22
CA LEU A 8 -0.29 8.00 -11.04
C LEU A 8 -0.61 9.47 -11.32
N ASP A 9 0.22 10.38 -10.82
CA ASP A 9 0.10 11.81 -11.07
C ASP A 9 0.28 12.13 -12.57
N ALA A 10 1.29 11.54 -13.21
CA ALA A 10 1.52 11.71 -14.65
C ALA A 10 0.37 11.16 -15.51
N ALA A 11 -0.35 10.14 -15.02
CA ALA A 11 -1.55 9.60 -15.66
C ALA A 11 -2.81 10.46 -15.41
N GLY A 12 -2.70 11.55 -14.65
CA GLY A 12 -3.79 12.51 -14.41
C GLY A 12 -4.66 12.18 -13.20
N PHE A 13 -4.25 11.25 -12.33
CA PHE A 13 -4.98 10.97 -11.08
C PHE A 13 -4.58 11.95 -9.99
N GLU A 14 -5.56 12.65 -9.42
CA GLU A 14 -5.33 13.45 -8.22
C GLU A 14 -5.06 12.55 -7.01
N ILE A 15 -4.12 12.97 -6.16
CA ILE A 15 -3.68 12.21 -4.98
C ILE A 15 -3.97 12.99 -3.72
N ASP A 16 -4.76 12.40 -2.83
CA ASP A 16 -4.86 12.79 -1.44
C ASP A 16 -4.00 11.88 -0.56
N ILE A 17 -3.43 12.46 0.50
CA ILE A 17 -2.57 11.77 1.44
C ILE A 17 -3.23 11.86 2.81
N ALA A 18 -3.45 10.71 3.44
CA ALA A 18 -4.04 10.61 4.76
C ALA A 18 -3.17 9.73 5.67
N THR A 19 -3.15 10.07 6.97
CA THR A 19 -2.65 9.20 8.03
C THR A 19 -3.77 8.93 9.01
N ILE A 20 -3.67 7.83 9.78
CA ILE A 20 -4.73 7.44 10.73
C ILE A 20 -5.11 8.60 11.65
N SER A 21 -4.12 9.30 12.21
CA SER A 21 -4.34 10.42 13.13
C SER A 21 -4.35 11.80 12.47
N GLY A 22 -4.01 11.94 11.18
CA GLY A 22 -3.71 13.23 10.55
C GLY A 22 -2.34 13.80 10.91
N ASN A 23 -1.53 13.10 11.71
CA ASN A 23 -0.15 13.49 11.98
C ASN A 23 0.71 13.41 10.70
N PRO A 24 1.80 14.19 10.60
CA PRO A 24 2.64 14.22 9.41
C PRO A 24 3.16 12.83 9.01
N VAL A 25 3.21 12.55 7.71
CA VAL A 25 3.80 11.33 7.17
C VAL A 25 5.27 11.23 7.60
N LYS A 26 5.72 10.02 7.92
CA LYS A 26 7.11 9.72 8.29
C LYS A 26 7.76 8.94 7.16
N LEU A 27 8.77 9.53 6.55
CA LEU A 27 9.56 8.91 5.50
C LEU A 27 10.91 8.45 6.06
N GLU A 28 11.39 7.32 5.56
CA GLU A 28 12.76 6.85 5.74
C GLU A 28 13.71 7.75 4.94
N MET A 29 13.96 8.97 5.46
CA MET A 29 14.71 10.01 4.73
C MET A 29 16.16 9.60 4.41
N TRP A 30 16.72 8.65 5.15
CA TRP A 30 18.02 8.05 4.85
C TRP A 30 18.01 7.23 3.54
N ALA A 31 16.85 6.81 3.05
CA ALA A 31 16.66 6.15 1.75
C ALA A 31 16.24 7.12 0.63
N PHE A 32 16.15 8.43 0.90
CA PHE A 32 15.69 9.39 -0.09
C PHE A 32 16.77 9.62 -1.18
N PRO A 33 16.46 9.40 -2.48
CA PRO A 33 17.45 9.53 -3.55
C PRO A 33 17.72 11.01 -3.88
N GLN A 34 18.76 11.58 -3.26
CA GLN A 34 19.09 13.01 -3.34
C GLN A 34 19.41 13.51 -4.76
N GLU A 35 19.86 12.63 -5.64
CA GLU A 35 20.27 12.96 -7.01
C GLU A 35 19.17 12.74 -8.05
N ASP A 36 18.04 12.12 -7.68
CA ASP A 36 16.95 11.83 -8.61
C ASP A 36 15.99 13.02 -8.72
N GLU A 37 16.09 13.77 -9.82
CA GLU A 37 15.25 14.95 -10.07
C GLU A 37 13.76 14.62 -10.18
N ALA A 38 13.39 13.46 -10.71
CA ALA A 38 11.99 13.07 -10.84
C ALA A 38 11.38 12.78 -9.46
N VAL A 39 12.12 12.10 -8.59
CA VAL A 39 11.68 11.83 -7.21
C VAL A 39 11.64 13.10 -6.37
N LYS A 40 12.61 14.00 -6.53
CA LYS A 40 12.60 15.31 -5.87
C LYS A 40 11.40 16.15 -6.32
N GLY A 41 11.13 16.19 -7.63
CA GLY A 41 9.99 16.92 -8.19
C GLY A 41 8.65 16.45 -7.61
N ILE A 42 8.41 15.14 -7.59
CA ILE A 42 7.16 14.60 -7.04
C ILE A 42 7.07 14.76 -5.51
N TYR A 43 8.20 14.66 -4.80
CA TYR A 43 8.25 14.95 -3.37
C TYR A 43 7.86 16.41 -3.10
N GLU A 44 8.45 17.38 -3.79
CA GLU A 44 8.16 18.80 -3.58
C GLU A 44 6.70 19.12 -3.91
N LYS A 45 6.16 18.56 -5.00
CA LYS A 45 4.74 18.72 -5.38
C LYS A 45 3.78 18.29 -4.26
N TYR A 46 4.06 17.18 -3.58
CA TYR A 46 3.19 16.63 -2.53
C TYR A 46 3.65 16.93 -1.10
N LYS A 47 4.73 17.70 -0.92
CA LYS A 47 5.36 17.96 0.38
C LYS A 47 4.40 18.54 1.41
N GLU A 48 3.52 19.45 0.99
CA GLU A 48 2.51 20.01 1.89
C GLU A 48 1.46 18.97 2.31
N LYS A 49 1.00 18.11 1.40
CA LYS A 49 0.11 16.97 1.75
C LYS A 49 0.82 15.91 2.61
N ILE A 50 2.13 15.75 2.48
CA ILE A 50 2.95 14.84 3.32
C ILE A 50 3.11 15.43 4.74
N ARG A 51 3.32 16.74 4.86
CA ARG A 51 3.49 17.44 6.14
C ARG A 51 2.17 17.63 6.87
N ASN A 52 1.09 17.91 6.15
CA ASN A 52 -0.25 18.17 6.67
C ASN A 52 -1.25 17.20 6.00
N PRO A 53 -1.16 15.89 6.26
CA PRO A 53 -2.06 14.92 5.65
C PRO A 53 -3.47 15.04 6.22
N LEU A 54 -4.44 14.52 5.47
CA LEU A 54 -5.80 14.37 5.96
C LEU A 54 -5.83 13.39 7.14
N ASN A 55 -6.75 13.61 8.08
CA ASN A 55 -7.09 12.62 9.08
C ASN A 55 -7.97 11.53 8.44
N LEU A 56 -7.55 10.27 8.51
CA LEU A 56 -8.24 9.16 7.84
C LEU A 56 -9.65 8.92 8.39
N HIS A 57 -9.90 9.19 9.67
CA HIS A 57 -11.24 9.08 10.26
C HIS A 57 -12.19 10.14 9.70
N ASP A 58 -11.70 11.36 9.43
CA ASP A 58 -12.49 12.40 8.77
C ASP A 58 -12.78 12.06 7.31
N VAL A 59 -11.78 11.51 6.59
CA VAL A 59 -11.94 11.06 5.21
C VAL A 59 -13.00 9.96 5.13
N TRP A 60 -12.96 8.99 6.05
CA TRP A 60 -14.00 7.97 6.17
C TRP A 60 -15.37 8.57 6.49
N GLY A 61 -15.46 9.44 7.51
CA GLY A 61 -16.73 10.01 7.99
C GLY A 61 -17.43 10.94 7.00
N LYS A 62 -16.71 11.50 6.02
CA LYS A 62 -17.24 12.42 5.01
C LYS A 62 -17.46 11.77 3.62
N GLY A 63 -17.04 10.52 3.43
CA GLY A 63 -16.99 9.88 2.12
C GLY A 63 -17.44 8.41 2.12
N PHE A 64 -16.91 7.64 1.18
CA PHE A 64 -17.15 6.21 0.98
C PHE A 64 -18.63 5.87 0.72
N THR A 65 -19.33 6.76 0.04
CA THR A 65 -20.59 6.50 -0.69
C THR A 65 -20.29 6.03 -2.11
N LYS A 66 -21.31 5.57 -2.86
CA LYS A 66 -21.17 5.17 -4.28
C LYS A 66 -20.54 6.26 -5.17
N ASP A 67 -20.72 7.53 -4.80
CA ASP A 67 -20.26 8.71 -5.56
C ASP A 67 -18.87 9.18 -5.13
N THR A 68 -18.19 8.43 -4.25
CA THR A 68 -16.85 8.77 -3.76
C THR A 68 -15.83 8.70 -4.91
N PRO A 69 -15.05 9.79 -5.15
CA PRO A 69 -14.24 9.93 -6.35
C PRO A 69 -12.93 9.13 -6.32
N TYR A 70 -12.63 8.41 -5.22
CA TYR A 70 -11.45 7.58 -5.14
C TYR A 70 -11.62 6.31 -5.98
N ILE A 71 -10.78 6.18 -7.02
CA ILE A 71 -10.67 4.97 -7.84
C ILE A 71 -9.91 3.84 -7.12
N GLY A 72 -9.12 4.17 -6.11
CA GLY A 72 -8.38 3.19 -5.33
C GLY A 72 -7.67 3.78 -4.11
N THR A 73 -7.07 2.90 -3.33
CA THR A 73 -6.23 3.19 -2.17
C THR A 73 -4.81 2.71 -2.43
N PHE A 74 -3.83 3.57 -2.16
CA PHE A 74 -2.41 3.21 -2.20
C PHE A 74 -1.83 3.14 -0.79
N ILE A 75 -1.32 1.97 -0.39
CA ILE A 75 -0.62 1.78 0.88
C ILE A 75 0.87 1.53 0.57
N PRO A 76 1.76 2.53 0.72
CA PRO A 76 3.19 2.34 0.49
C PRO A 76 3.80 1.41 1.54
N GLY A 77 4.97 0.84 1.20
CA GLY A 77 5.77 0.03 2.13
C GLY A 77 6.73 0.84 2.99
N GLY A 78 7.83 0.19 3.36
CA GLY A 78 8.71 0.60 4.47
C GLY A 78 8.22 -0.02 5.78
N HIS A 79 9.12 -0.31 6.72
CA HIS A 79 8.77 -1.00 7.97
C HIS A 79 7.75 -0.22 8.81
N GLY A 80 7.67 1.11 8.63
CA GLY A 80 6.66 1.96 9.26
C GLY A 80 5.20 1.56 8.97
N ALA A 81 4.93 0.90 7.84
CA ALA A 81 3.60 0.41 7.48
C ALA A 81 3.10 -0.73 8.41
N MET A 82 4.00 -1.37 9.16
CA MET A 82 3.67 -2.45 10.10
C MET A 82 3.19 -1.96 11.47
N ASN A 83 3.17 -0.64 11.70
CA ASN A 83 2.70 -0.06 12.96
C ASN A 83 1.16 0.00 12.96
N ASP A 84 0.56 1.18 12.99
CA ASP A 84 -0.88 1.35 13.25
C ASP A 84 -1.79 0.85 12.11
N VAL A 85 -1.29 0.83 10.87
CA VAL A 85 -2.07 0.49 9.65
C VAL A 85 -2.73 -0.90 9.72
N PRO A 86 -2.02 -2.01 9.96
CA PRO A 86 -2.60 -3.36 10.05
C PRO A 86 -3.65 -3.53 11.15
N PHE A 87 -3.68 -2.64 12.15
CA PHE A 87 -4.56 -2.75 13.32
C PHE A 87 -5.73 -1.76 13.30
N SER A 88 -5.81 -0.91 12.26
CA SER A 88 -6.81 0.15 12.16
C SER A 88 -8.14 -0.36 11.64
N GLU A 89 -9.20 -0.24 12.44
CA GLU A 89 -10.57 -0.54 12.00
C GLU A 89 -10.99 0.35 10.80
N THR A 90 -10.55 1.61 10.77
CA THR A 90 -10.87 2.53 9.66
C THR A 90 -10.20 2.12 8.36
N VAL A 91 -8.92 1.69 8.40
CA VAL A 91 -8.28 1.09 7.21
C VAL A 91 -9.06 -0.14 6.76
N GLY A 92 -9.47 -1.01 7.69
CA GLY A 92 -10.30 -2.18 7.38
C GLY A 92 -11.62 -1.84 6.70
N LYS A 93 -12.32 -0.80 7.17
CA LYS A 93 -13.56 -0.29 6.57
C LYS A 93 -13.34 0.20 5.14
N ILE A 94 -12.29 0.97 4.91
CA ILE A 94 -11.92 1.49 3.58
C ILE A 94 -11.63 0.35 2.61
N LEU A 95 -10.85 -0.66 3.04
CA LEU A 95 -10.50 -1.80 2.20
C LEU A 95 -11.73 -2.66 1.84
N ARG A 96 -12.62 -2.92 2.80
CA ARG A 96 -13.88 -3.64 2.55
C ARG A 96 -14.80 -2.86 1.61
N TRP A 97 -14.95 -1.55 1.83
CA TRP A 97 -15.70 -0.70 0.91
C TRP A 97 -15.10 -0.73 -0.50
N GLY A 98 -13.77 -0.70 -0.60
CA GLY A 98 -13.07 -0.76 -1.88
C GLY A 98 -13.35 -2.06 -2.63
N ASP A 99 -13.29 -3.20 -1.95
CA ASP A 99 -13.63 -4.52 -2.52
C ASP A 99 -15.09 -4.56 -3.02
N GLU A 100 -16.04 -4.10 -2.20
CA GLU A 100 -17.47 -4.04 -2.55
C GLU A 100 -17.76 -3.11 -3.74
N ASN A 101 -16.95 -2.07 -3.94
CA ASN A 101 -17.15 -1.04 -4.97
C ASN A 101 -16.14 -1.12 -6.12
N GLN A 102 -15.44 -2.26 -6.27
CA GLN A 102 -14.47 -2.48 -7.33
C GLN A 102 -13.43 -1.35 -7.41
N ARG A 103 -12.85 -0.98 -6.28
CA ARG A 103 -11.78 0.03 -6.16
C ARG A 103 -10.44 -0.67 -6.00
N PHE A 104 -9.40 -0.07 -6.58
CA PHE A 104 -8.08 -0.65 -6.55
C PHE A 104 -7.46 -0.59 -5.15
N LEU A 105 -6.73 -1.65 -4.77
CA LEU A 105 -5.71 -1.59 -3.71
C LEU A 105 -4.34 -1.71 -4.39
N ILE A 106 -3.51 -0.69 -4.23
CA ILE A 106 -2.14 -0.67 -4.72
C ILE A 106 -1.21 -0.70 -3.51
N THR A 107 -0.25 -1.61 -3.45
CA THR A 107 0.67 -1.70 -2.32
C THR A 107 1.99 -2.40 -2.68
N LEU A 108 3.01 -2.33 -1.83
CA LEU A 108 4.30 -2.99 -2.05
C LEU A 108 5.13 -3.18 -0.80
N CYS A 109 6.12 -4.06 -0.87
CA CYS A 109 7.11 -4.32 0.19
C CYS A 109 6.39 -4.76 1.47
N HIS A 110 6.43 -3.98 2.56
CA HIS A 110 5.65 -4.23 3.79
C HIS A 110 4.25 -3.61 3.79
N GLY A 111 3.90 -2.81 2.79
CA GLY A 111 2.57 -2.20 2.65
C GLY A 111 1.40 -3.20 2.69
N PRO A 112 1.54 -4.44 2.14
CA PRO A 112 0.54 -5.50 2.30
C PRO A 112 0.18 -5.84 3.76
N ALA A 113 0.99 -5.45 4.75
CA ALA A 113 0.56 -5.46 6.15
C ALA A 113 -0.81 -4.80 6.36
N GLY A 114 -1.10 -3.72 5.63
CA GLY A 114 -2.38 -3.03 5.70
C GLY A 114 -3.58 -3.89 5.31
N MET A 115 -3.39 -4.98 4.54
CA MET A 115 -4.46 -5.92 4.21
C MET A 115 -5.01 -6.62 5.47
N LEU A 116 -4.19 -6.77 6.52
CA LEU A 116 -4.61 -7.35 7.81
C LEU A 116 -5.75 -6.55 8.46
N ALA A 117 -5.79 -5.24 8.21
CA ALA A 117 -6.83 -4.36 8.73
C ALA A 117 -8.23 -4.77 8.26
N ALA A 118 -8.34 -5.39 7.07
CA ALA A 118 -9.62 -5.85 6.55
C ALA A 118 -10.27 -6.97 7.39
N ASP A 119 -9.49 -7.65 8.24
CA ASP A 119 -10.00 -8.62 9.22
C ASP A 119 -10.54 -7.95 10.50
N ILE A 120 -10.12 -6.71 10.78
CA ILE A 120 -10.50 -5.95 11.97
C ILE A 120 -11.91 -5.37 11.81
N GLY A 121 -12.79 -5.70 12.77
CA GLY A 121 -14.17 -5.20 12.81
C GLY A 121 -15.04 -5.65 11.62
N LYS A 122 -14.63 -6.71 10.90
CA LYS A 122 -15.46 -7.27 9.81
C LYS A 122 -16.75 -7.91 10.36
N PRO A 123 -17.83 -8.00 9.56
CA PRO A 123 -19.05 -8.66 10.00
C PRO A 123 -18.79 -10.06 10.56
N LYS A 124 -19.46 -10.40 11.68
CA LYS A 124 -19.28 -11.71 12.31
C LYS A 124 -19.65 -12.82 11.33
N GLY A 125 -18.73 -13.76 11.13
CA GLY A 125 -18.93 -14.89 10.21
C GLY A 125 -18.62 -14.61 8.74
N SER A 126 -18.29 -13.37 8.34
CA SER A 126 -17.84 -13.11 6.97
C SER A 126 -16.44 -13.68 6.73
N LYS A 127 -16.14 -14.02 5.48
CA LYS A 127 -14.77 -14.39 5.06
C LYS A 127 -13.88 -13.15 5.03
N PHE A 128 -12.57 -13.39 5.12
CA PHE A 128 -11.59 -12.36 4.84
C PHE A 128 -11.66 -11.99 3.34
N ILE A 129 -11.75 -10.70 3.03
CA ILE A 129 -12.02 -10.24 1.65
C ILE A 129 -10.91 -10.61 0.66
N TYR A 130 -9.68 -10.81 1.16
CA TYR A 130 -8.53 -11.19 0.34
C TYR A 130 -8.21 -12.69 0.39
N ASP A 131 -9.09 -13.53 0.95
CA ASP A 131 -8.93 -14.99 0.90
C ASP A 131 -8.81 -15.47 -0.55
N GLY A 132 -7.75 -16.23 -0.84
CA GLY A 132 -7.45 -16.76 -2.18
C GLY A 132 -6.81 -15.78 -3.16
N TYR A 133 -6.58 -14.51 -2.79
CA TYR A 133 -5.81 -13.58 -3.63
C TYR A 133 -4.35 -13.99 -3.74
N GLU A 134 -3.78 -13.80 -4.93
CA GLU A 134 -2.36 -13.92 -5.19
C GLU A 134 -1.69 -12.55 -5.12
N ILE A 135 -0.58 -12.44 -4.38
CA ILE A 135 0.20 -11.20 -4.27
C ILE A 135 1.70 -11.46 -4.26
N VAL A 136 2.48 -10.41 -4.48
CA VAL A 136 3.89 -10.34 -4.10
C VAL A 136 4.09 -9.42 -2.89
N VAL A 137 5.04 -9.76 -2.02
CA VAL A 137 5.29 -9.05 -0.74
C VAL A 137 6.77 -9.17 -0.35
N PHE A 138 7.26 -8.31 0.56
CA PHE A 138 8.61 -8.46 1.07
C PHE A 138 8.80 -9.84 1.75
N PRO A 139 9.84 -10.63 1.39
CA PRO A 139 10.02 -11.96 1.94
C PRO A 139 10.40 -11.96 3.43
N ASP A 140 9.64 -12.72 4.23
CA ASP A 140 9.88 -12.88 5.68
C ASP A 140 11.31 -13.34 6.01
N SER A 141 11.92 -14.14 5.13
CA SER A 141 13.29 -14.67 5.29
C SER A 141 14.36 -13.59 5.37
N LEU A 142 14.17 -12.47 4.66
CA LEU A 142 15.10 -11.33 4.67
C LEU A 142 15.00 -10.54 5.98
N ASP A 143 13.79 -10.34 6.52
CA ASP A 143 13.58 -9.69 7.81
C ASP A 143 13.96 -10.56 9.01
N THR A 144 14.02 -11.89 8.83
CA THR A 144 14.39 -12.80 9.92
C THR A 144 15.90 -12.82 10.16
N ASN A 145 16.69 -12.73 9.09
CA ASN A 145 18.15 -12.93 9.12
C ASN A 145 18.90 -11.79 8.44
N ALA A 146 18.86 -11.72 7.09
CA ALA A 146 19.76 -10.87 6.32
C ALA A 146 19.73 -9.39 6.73
N ASN A 147 18.55 -8.82 6.98
CA ASN A 147 18.39 -7.44 7.40
C ASN A 147 18.94 -7.18 8.81
N VAL A 148 18.88 -8.19 9.70
CA VAL A 148 19.47 -8.11 11.05
C VAL A 148 20.99 -8.25 10.98
N ASP A 149 21.47 -9.22 10.21
CA ASP A 149 22.89 -9.58 10.12
C ASP A 149 23.75 -8.43 9.58
N ILE A 150 23.21 -7.65 8.63
CA ILE A 150 23.89 -6.47 8.07
C ILE A 150 23.62 -5.18 8.85
N GLY A 151 22.83 -5.23 9.92
CA GLY A 151 22.48 -4.07 10.75
C GLY A 151 21.49 -3.09 10.12
N TYR A 152 20.73 -3.51 9.09
CA TYR A 152 19.68 -2.68 8.49
C TYR A 152 18.49 -2.50 9.44
N ILE A 153 18.10 -3.57 10.14
CA ILE A 153 17.21 -3.49 11.31
C ILE A 153 17.98 -3.91 12.57
N PRO A 154 17.72 -3.28 13.73
CA PRO A 154 18.52 -3.52 14.93
C PRO A 154 18.18 -4.84 15.65
N SER A 155 17.04 -5.46 15.32
CA SER A 155 16.62 -6.74 15.89
C SER A 155 15.56 -7.41 15.01
N LYS A 156 15.20 -8.65 15.38
CA LYS A 156 14.13 -9.41 14.71
C LYS A 156 12.77 -8.73 14.88
N MET A 157 11.98 -8.74 13.81
CA MET A 157 10.61 -8.22 13.82
C MET A 157 9.72 -9.03 14.78
N PRO A 158 8.75 -8.38 15.46
CA PRO A 158 7.84 -9.06 16.39
C PRO A 158 6.84 -9.99 15.70
N TRP A 159 6.65 -9.81 14.39
CA TRP A 159 5.83 -10.65 13.52
C TRP A 159 6.23 -10.39 12.05
N TYR A 160 5.83 -11.31 11.17
CA TYR A 160 6.18 -11.26 9.75
C TYR A 160 4.94 -11.15 8.87
N VAL A 161 5.01 -10.28 7.85
CA VAL A 161 3.86 -9.92 7.00
C VAL A 161 3.37 -11.14 6.20
N GLY A 162 4.28 -11.84 5.54
CA GLY A 162 3.93 -12.99 4.70
C GLY A 162 3.28 -14.10 5.52
N GLU A 163 3.79 -14.39 6.71
CA GLU A 163 3.22 -15.40 7.62
C GLU A 163 1.78 -15.06 8.01
N ARG A 164 1.51 -13.80 8.40
CA ARG A 164 0.17 -13.35 8.79
C ARG A 164 -0.81 -13.40 7.63
N LEU A 165 -0.39 -12.97 6.44
CA LEU A 165 -1.25 -12.98 5.25
C LEU A 165 -1.57 -14.41 4.78
N ARG A 166 -0.59 -15.33 4.80
CA ARG A 166 -0.83 -16.76 4.50
C ARG A 166 -1.87 -17.39 5.42
N LYS A 167 -1.85 -17.05 6.71
CA LYS A 167 -2.84 -17.54 7.70
C LYS A 167 -4.27 -17.10 7.39
N LEU A 168 -4.45 -16.01 6.63
CA LEU A 168 -5.75 -15.50 6.18
C LEU A 168 -6.12 -15.96 4.76
N GLY A 169 -5.36 -16.90 4.17
CA GLY A 169 -5.68 -17.50 2.87
C GLY A 169 -5.08 -16.79 1.65
N ILE A 170 -4.27 -15.74 1.85
CA ILE A 170 -3.53 -15.10 0.74
C ILE A 170 -2.41 -16.03 0.27
N LYS A 171 -2.26 -16.13 -1.05
CA LYS A 171 -1.21 -16.89 -1.73
C LYS A 171 -0.06 -15.95 -2.10
N LEU A 172 1.13 -16.19 -1.56
CA LEU A 172 2.31 -15.41 -1.91
C LEU A 172 3.02 -16.05 -3.09
N ARG A 173 3.34 -15.25 -4.12
CA ARG A 173 3.99 -15.73 -5.34
C ARG A 173 5.51 -15.74 -5.27
N ASN A 174 6.10 -14.86 -4.47
CA ASN A 174 7.54 -14.66 -4.40
C ASN A 174 8.13 -15.19 -3.08
N ASN A 175 9.39 -15.60 -3.14
CA ASN A 175 10.21 -15.98 -1.98
C ASN A 175 11.51 -15.17 -1.88
N SER A 176 11.72 -14.25 -2.82
CA SER A 176 12.89 -13.39 -2.98
C SER A 176 12.46 -12.02 -3.50
N ILE A 177 13.42 -11.07 -3.54
CA ILE A 177 13.22 -9.74 -4.11
C ILE A 177 13.83 -9.70 -5.51
N THR A 178 13.02 -9.37 -6.51
CA THR A 178 13.42 -9.28 -7.92
C THR A 178 12.91 -8.01 -8.60
N GLY A 179 12.07 -7.23 -7.90
CA GLY A 179 11.33 -6.11 -8.50
C GLY A 179 10.05 -6.56 -9.18
N GLU A 180 9.55 -7.76 -8.84
CA GLU A 180 8.31 -8.32 -9.38
C GLU A 180 7.11 -7.45 -8.97
N THR A 181 6.18 -7.29 -9.90
CA THR A 181 4.85 -6.75 -9.66
C THR A 181 3.80 -7.77 -10.07
N HIS A 182 2.68 -7.76 -9.37
CA HIS A 182 1.58 -8.67 -9.64
C HIS A 182 0.24 -7.95 -9.52
N ARG A 183 -0.67 -8.24 -10.45
CA ARG A 183 -2.06 -7.80 -10.39
C ARG A 183 -2.96 -9.03 -10.31
N ASP A 184 -3.79 -9.06 -9.29
CA ASP A 184 -4.91 -9.98 -9.14
C ASP A 184 -6.19 -9.16 -8.94
N ARG A 185 -7.08 -9.17 -9.95
CA ARG A 185 -8.29 -8.35 -10.01
C ARG A 185 -7.99 -6.86 -9.78
N TYR A 186 -8.49 -6.29 -8.68
CA TYR A 186 -8.31 -4.90 -8.25
C TYR A 186 -7.14 -4.72 -7.26
N VAL A 187 -6.40 -5.79 -6.93
CA VAL A 187 -5.22 -5.72 -6.06
C VAL A 187 -3.95 -5.73 -6.91
N ILE A 188 -3.11 -4.71 -6.74
CA ILE A 188 -1.85 -4.55 -7.46
C ILE A 188 -0.73 -4.45 -6.42
N THR A 189 0.23 -5.37 -6.48
CA THR A 189 1.31 -5.52 -5.50
C THR A 189 2.70 -5.47 -6.13
N GLY A 190 3.70 -5.06 -5.35
CA GLY A 190 5.11 -5.11 -5.69
C GLY A 190 5.95 -5.73 -4.56
N ASP A 191 6.96 -6.52 -4.88
CA ASP A 191 7.70 -7.31 -3.88
C ASP A 191 8.56 -6.48 -2.91
N SER A 192 9.08 -5.33 -3.34
CA SER A 192 10.18 -4.63 -2.67
C SER A 192 10.36 -3.21 -3.22
N PRO A 193 11.30 -2.41 -2.69
CA PRO A 193 11.66 -1.13 -3.29
C PRO A 193 12.04 -1.22 -4.78
N LEU A 194 12.61 -2.35 -5.23
CA LEU A 194 12.98 -2.59 -6.63
C LEU A 194 11.76 -2.57 -7.57
N ALA A 195 10.58 -2.94 -7.05
CA ALA A 195 9.34 -2.96 -7.82
C ALA A 195 8.72 -1.56 -8.01
N SER A 196 9.24 -0.52 -7.35
CA SER A 196 8.56 0.79 -7.26
C SER A 196 8.22 1.42 -8.61
N ASN A 197 9.14 1.40 -9.58
CA ASN A 197 8.89 1.94 -10.91
C ASN A 197 7.85 1.13 -11.68
N ASN A 198 8.01 -0.20 -11.69
CA ASN A 198 7.13 -1.10 -12.42
C ASN A 198 5.73 -1.13 -11.82
N LEU A 199 5.60 -0.94 -10.50
CA LEU A 199 4.32 -0.85 -9.82
C LEU A 199 3.57 0.41 -10.26
N GLY A 200 4.26 1.54 -10.34
CA GLY A 200 3.69 2.79 -10.83
C GLY A 200 3.14 2.64 -12.25
N LYS A 201 3.93 2.06 -13.16
CA LYS A 201 3.50 1.76 -14.53
C LYS A 201 2.28 0.84 -14.58
N LEU A 202 2.32 -0.27 -13.84
CA LEU A 202 1.23 -1.26 -13.82
C LEU A 202 -0.05 -0.64 -13.26
N ALA A 203 0.05 0.13 -12.17
CA ALA A 203 -1.08 0.80 -11.56
C ALA A 203 -1.69 1.87 -12.48
N ALA A 204 -0.88 2.76 -13.05
CA ALA A 204 -1.35 3.79 -13.96
C ALA A 204 -2.10 3.20 -15.16
N ASN A 205 -1.54 2.17 -15.81
CA ASN A 205 -2.19 1.49 -16.92
C ASN A 205 -3.51 0.83 -16.49
N ALA A 206 -3.52 0.09 -15.36
CA ALA A 206 -4.71 -0.59 -14.88
C ALA A 206 -5.86 0.38 -14.55
N LEU A 207 -5.54 1.53 -13.95
CA LEU A 207 -6.53 2.56 -13.63
C LEU A 207 -7.05 3.26 -14.88
N LEU A 208 -6.19 3.59 -15.86
CA LEU A 208 -6.62 4.19 -17.13
C LEU A 208 -7.54 3.24 -17.91
N GLU A 209 -7.20 1.95 -17.99
CA GLU A 209 -8.04 0.92 -18.60
C GLU A 209 -9.41 0.79 -17.92
N ASP A 210 -9.46 0.92 -16.60
CA ASP A 210 -10.69 0.82 -15.83
C ASP A 210 -11.57 2.06 -16.01
N VAL A 211 -11.00 3.27 -15.98
CA VAL A 211 -11.73 4.51 -16.28
C VAL A 211 -12.34 4.47 -17.68
N ALA A 212 -11.59 4.03 -18.69
CA ALA A 212 -12.07 3.90 -20.07
C ALA A 212 -13.24 2.92 -20.24
N LYS A 213 -13.47 2.01 -19.27
CA LYS A 213 -14.60 1.07 -19.25
C LYS A 213 -15.79 1.56 -18.43
N ARG A 214 -15.59 2.53 -17.54
CA ARG A 214 -16.65 3.12 -16.69
C ARG A 214 -17.43 4.23 -17.41
N THR A 215 -16.86 4.78 -18.47
CA THR A 215 -17.49 5.72 -19.42
C THR A 215 -18.38 5.00 -20.42
#